data_AF-D1QVE4-F1
#
_entry.id   AF-D1QVE4-F1
#
_cell.length_a   1.000
_cell.length_b   1.000
_cell.length_c   1.000
_cell.angle_alpha   90.00
_cell.angle_beta   90.00
_cell.angle_gamma   90.00
#
_symmetry.space_group_name_H-M   'P 1'
#
loop_
_entity.id
_entity.type
_entity.pdbx_description
1 polymer ?
#
loop_
_entity_poly.entity_id
_entity_poly.type
_entity_poly.pdbx_seq_one_letter_code
_entity_poly.pdbx_strand_id
1 'polypeptide(L)'
;MKRNKFIMKRWIYAFFIVTLCGNMVACSDKDEDNTARYNPNVPVTISRYTPTGGTDSQEMVIYGSNFGIDPKQVSVTIDGKEAKLNYVKSDSLSCIVPYWRESGLFEVEVKIAKQSAKATKKFAYASPLTVHTLIGYRISDDNPGWKDGTFGTGKDDGSATFGKQAAFMKFDPQNHDHLYVAYEDFDYSGYGVQLIDLKAKTVTTVMHGSKCFEGKRLRAIDFTAKGDMVIATDRDDNGDRSTSVWIVKRNADGSFSDESKCEVLAAYKQCNTVAVHPVNGELYFNSYGNNTIYRLDVNKYYANASGTTPWVPYLTGNNYEQMLTLGASRWNFNITIHPTGKYAYVIALNQNCIYRMDYDEATKRFKQPYLVSGQQGVKGWADGKGDGTLMNFPYQGIFVKNPDYVAQGKEDVYDFYFCDYDNYCVRYLTPEGRVRTFAGRGATSAMEDNNTWGPEDGDLRETARFGSPTGIAYDERTETFYIFDTYYKTVRTISR
;
A
#
# COMPACT_ATOMS: atom_id res chain seq x y z
N MET A 1 66.10 -36.24 -13.64
CA MET A 1 65.78 -37.41 -12.78
C MET A 1 64.39 -37.18 -12.17
N LYS A 2 63.31 -37.74 -12.73
CA LYS A 2 62.59 -38.95 -12.25
C LYS A 2 62.36 -38.91 -10.71
N ARG A 3 61.15 -38.95 -10.16
CA ARG A 3 59.93 -39.76 -10.44
C ARG A 3 58.67 -38.93 -10.09
N ASN A 4 57.71 -38.75 -11.01
CA ASN A 4 56.52 -39.59 -11.25
C ASN A 4 55.74 -40.05 -10.01
N LYS A 5 54.59 -39.38 -9.77
CA LYS A 5 53.29 -40.00 -9.43
C LYS A 5 52.12 -39.17 -10.03
N PHE A 6 51.61 -39.66 -11.16
CA PHE A 6 50.25 -39.61 -11.71
C PHE A 6 49.15 -39.78 -10.60
N ILE A 7 47.90 -39.29 -10.59
CA ILE A 7 46.87 -38.95 -11.60
C ILE A 7 45.74 -38.10 -10.94
N MET A 8 45.32 -37.04 -11.64
CA MET A 8 43.92 -36.70 -12.03
C MET A 8 42.77 -36.81 -11.00
N LYS A 9 42.15 -35.67 -10.64
CA LYS A 9 40.70 -35.55 -10.33
C LYS A 9 40.17 -34.17 -10.77
N ARG A 10 40.02 -34.00 -12.10
CA ARG A 10 38.93 -33.19 -12.67
C ARG A 10 37.78 -34.18 -12.93
N TRP A 11 36.53 -33.69 -12.94
CA TRP A 11 35.28 -34.42 -13.25
C TRP A 11 34.54 -35.06 -12.05
N ILE A 12 33.80 -34.24 -11.30
CA ILE A 12 32.73 -34.67 -10.37
C ILE A 12 31.32 -34.42 -10.96
N TYR A 13 31.20 -34.06 -12.25
CA TYR A 13 29.91 -33.82 -12.92
C TYR A 13 29.48 -34.91 -13.93
N ALA A 14 30.00 -36.13 -13.80
CA ALA A 14 29.66 -37.24 -14.71
C ALA A 14 29.27 -38.55 -14.00
N PHE A 15 28.79 -38.49 -12.76
CA PHE A 15 28.46 -39.67 -11.96
C PHE A 15 27.00 -39.72 -11.48
N PHE A 16 26.07 -39.28 -12.33
CA PHE A 16 24.63 -39.59 -12.17
C PHE A 16 23.93 -39.97 -13.49
N ILE A 17 24.68 -40.28 -14.56
CA ILE A 17 24.10 -40.61 -15.89
C ILE A 17 24.47 -42.04 -16.38
N VAL A 18 25.26 -42.84 -15.68
CA VAL A 18 25.63 -44.20 -16.16
C VAL A 18 25.43 -45.28 -15.10
N THR A 19 24.21 -45.38 -14.58
CA THR A 19 23.75 -46.57 -13.83
C THR A 19 22.30 -46.89 -14.16
N LEU A 20 21.95 -46.80 -15.44
CA LEU A 20 20.64 -47.16 -15.95
C LEU A 20 20.71 -47.92 -17.28
N CYS A 21 21.68 -48.84 -17.41
CA CYS A 21 21.73 -49.78 -18.54
C CYS A 21 22.15 -51.15 -18.03
N GLY A 22 21.19 -52.08 -17.92
CA GLY A 22 21.50 -53.49 -17.68
C GLY A 22 20.50 -54.21 -16.78
N ASN A 23 19.24 -54.33 -17.22
CA ASN A 23 18.35 -55.45 -16.86
C ASN A 23 17.23 -55.49 -17.90
N MET A 24 17.53 -56.05 -19.09
CA MET A 24 16.50 -56.49 -20.02
C MET A 24 16.10 -57.91 -19.64
N VAL A 25 15.00 -58.03 -18.89
CA VAL A 25 14.20 -59.25 -18.88
C VAL A 25 12.99 -58.96 -19.74
N ALA A 26 12.88 -59.72 -20.82
CA ALA A 26 11.75 -59.71 -21.74
C ALA A 26 10.45 -60.02 -20.97
N CYS A 27 9.58 -59.03 -20.87
CA CYS A 27 8.15 -59.23 -20.77
C CYS A 27 7.57 -58.65 -22.06
N SER A 28 6.77 -59.48 -22.73
CA SER A 28 6.17 -59.22 -24.03
C SER A 28 5.74 -57.76 -24.22
N ASP A 29 6.24 -57.12 -25.27
CA ASP A 29 5.64 -55.92 -25.84
C ASP A 29 4.18 -56.23 -26.17
N LYS A 30 3.29 -55.85 -25.26
CA LYS A 30 1.98 -55.39 -25.66
C LYS A 30 2.18 -53.90 -25.87
N ASP A 31 2.24 -53.50 -27.13
CA ASP A 31 1.80 -52.17 -27.54
C ASP A 31 0.33 -52.02 -27.09
N GLU A 32 0.13 -51.70 -25.81
CA GLU A 32 -1.13 -51.10 -25.38
C GLU A 32 -1.12 -49.69 -25.94
N ASP A 33 -1.76 -49.59 -27.10
CA ASP A 33 -2.23 -48.38 -27.73
C ASP A 33 -2.67 -47.40 -26.64
N ASN A 34 -1.82 -46.43 -26.30
CA ASN A 34 -2.06 -45.44 -25.25
C ASN A 34 -3.01 -44.34 -25.80
N THR A 35 -4.06 -44.82 -26.47
CA THR A 35 -5.03 -44.10 -27.30
C THR A 35 -6.40 -44.15 -26.66
N ALA A 36 -6.51 -44.39 -25.35
CA ALA A 36 -7.79 -44.56 -24.66
C ALA A 36 -8.74 -43.38 -24.98
N ARG A 37 -9.61 -43.61 -25.96
CA ARG A 37 -10.57 -42.64 -26.47
C ARG A 37 -11.71 -42.54 -25.47
N TYR A 38 -12.35 -41.38 -25.45
CA TYR A 38 -13.57 -41.18 -24.67
C TYR A 38 -14.61 -42.26 -25.02
N ASN A 39 -15.15 -42.92 -24.00
CA ASN A 39 -16.23 -43.90 -24.11
C ASN A 39 -17.51 -43.33 -23.50
N PRO A 40 -18.58 -43.07 -24.29
CA PRO A 40 -19.82 -42.47 -23.79
C PRO A 40 -20.59 -43.37 -22.82
N ASN A 41 -20.26 -44.66 -22.73
CA ASN A 41 -20.90 -45.62 -21.81
C ASN A 41 -20.15 -45.79 -20.48
N VAL A 42 -19.00 -45.12 -20.32
CA VAL A 42 -18.21 -45.10 -19.08
C VAL A 42 -18.37 -43.71 -18.46
N PRO A 43 -18.56 -43.58 -17.14
CA PRO A 43 -18.64 -42.26 -16.50
C PRO A 43 -17.30 -41.52 -16.57
N VAL A 44 -17.35 -40.23 -16.87
CA VAL A 44 -16.24 -39.31 -16.61
C VAL A 44 -16.13 -39.11 -15.10
N THR A 45 -14.91 -39.16 -14.56
CA THR A 45 -14.69 -38.91 -13.13
C THR A 45 -13.52 -37.99 -12.90
N ILE A 46 -13.55 -37.24 -11.80
CA ILE A 46 -12.41 -36.49 -11.28
C ILE A 46 -11.99 -37.13 -9.97
N SER A 47 -10.75 -37.63 -9.92
CA SER A 47 -10.17 -38.21 -8.72
C SER A 47 -9.55 -37.16 -7.80
N ARG A 48 -8.83 -36.19 -8.39
CA ARG A 48 -8.17 -35.08 -7.69
C ARG A 48 -7.72 -34.03 -8.69
N TYR A 49 -7.29 -32.88 -8.19
CA TYR A 49 -6.53 -31.89 -8.94
C TYR A 49 -5.43 -31.29 -8.06
N THR A 50 -4.43 -30.69 -8.68
CA THR A 50 -3.35 -29.98 -7.99
C THR A 50 -2.92 -28.73 -8.77
N PRO A 51 -2.62 -27.61 -8.10
CA PRO A 51 -2.76 -27.37 -6.66
C PRO A 51 -4.23 -27.28 -6.22
N THR A 52 -4.51 -27.42 -4.91
CA THR A 52 -5.88 -27.34 -4.37
C THR A 52 -6.39 -25.90 -4.18
N GLY A 53 -5.49 -24.92 -4.33
CA GLY A 53 -5.77 -23.49 -4.30
C GLY A 53 -4.67 -22.74 -5.03
N GLY A 54 -4.92 -21.47 -5.34
CA GLY A 54 -3.99 -20.64 -6.12
C GLY A 54 -4.67 -19.39 -6.66
N THR A 55 -3.98 -18.71 -7.57
CA THR A 55 -4.44 -17.45 -8.18
C THR A 55 -4.85 -17.68 -9.64
N ASP A 56 -5.17 -16.61 -10.35
CA ASP A 56 -5.30 -16.67 -11.81
C ASP A 56 -3.97 -17.04 -12.46
N SER A 57 -4.03 -17.50 -13.71
CA SER A 57 -2.87 -17.85 -14.52
C SER A 57 -2.04 -19.05 -14.01
N GLN A 58 -2.35 -19.54 -12.81
CA GLN A 58 -1.80 -20.78 -12.24
C GLN A 58 -2.21 -21.97 -13.10
N GLU A 59 -1.25 -22.84 -13.41
CA GLU A 59 -1.54 -24.13 -14.04
C GLU A 59 -2.15 -25.09 -13.01
N MET A 60 -3.30 -25.67 -13.35
CA MET A 60 -3.99 -26.73 -12.61
C MET A 60 -3.98 -28.02 -13.41
N VAL A 61 -3.52 -29.11 -12.79
CA VAL A 61 -3.60 -30.45 -13.36
C VAL A 61 -4.73 -31.22 -12.69
N ILE A 62 -5.67 -31.72 -13.50
CA ILE A 62 -6.83 -32.51 -13.08
C ILE A 62 -6.60 -33.96 -13.45
N TYR A 63 -6.75 -34.87 -12.49
CA TYR A 63 -6.61 -36.32 -12.68
C TYR A 63 -7.97 -37.01 -12.56
N GLY A 64 -8.22 -37.99 -13.40
CA GLY A 64 -9.49 -38.68 -13.43
C GLY A 64 -9.51 -39.84 -14.42
N SER A 65 -10.69 -40.13 -14.95
CA SER A 65 -10.87 -41.21 -15.91
C SER A 65 -11.78 -40.79 -17.04
N ASN A 66 -11.55 -41.40 -18.21
CA ASN A 66 -12.39 -41.26 -19.40
C ASN A 66 -12.44 -39.83 -19.97
N PHE A 67 -11.33 -39.08 -19.90
CA PHE A 67 -11.23 -37.75 -20.52
C PHE A 67 -11.02 -37.81 -22.04
N GLY A 68 -10.57 -38.95 -22.56
CA GLY A 68 -10.16 -39.08 -23.95
C GLY A 68 -8.88 -38.28 -24.25
N ILE A 69 -8.64 -37.99 -25.52
CA ILE A 69 -7.41 -37.31 -26.00
C ILE A 69 -7.70 -36.16 -26.98
N ASP A 70 -8.97 -35.91 -27.32
CA ASP A 70 -9.36 -34.86 -28.26
C ASP A 70 -9.73 -33.59 -27.49
N PRO A 71 -8.88 -32.56 -27.46
CA PRO A 71 -9.15 -31.33 -26.71
C PRO A 71 -10.38 -30.59 -27.23
N LYS A 72 -10.87 -30.85 -28.44
CA LYS A 72 -12.09 -30.22 -28.96
C LYS A 72 -13.37 -30.74 -28.29
N GLN A 73 -13.29 -31.88 -27.61
CA GLN A 73 -14.42 -32.50 -26.92
C GLN A 73 -14.39 -32.25 -25.41
N VAL A 74 -13.31 -31.65 -24.91
CA VAL A 74 -13.06 -31.41 -23.50
C VAL A 74 -13.20 -29.91 -23.22
N SER A 75 -13.97 -29.56 -22.20
CA SER A 75 -13.90 -28.24 -21.59
C SER A 75 -13.79 -28.36 -20.09
N VAL A 76 -13.05 -27.43 -19.48
CA VAL A 76 -12.92 -27.32 -18.05
C VAL A 76 -13.51 -25.99 -17.64
N THR A 77 -14.33 -26.00 -16.61
CA THR A 77 -14.84 -24.77 -16.00
C THR A 77 -14.48 -24.73 -14.52
N ILE A 78 -14.07 -23.54 -14.07
CA ILE A 78 -13.86 -23.22 -12.66
C ILE A 78 -14.91 -22.19 -12.30
N ASP A 79 -15.85 -22.54 -11.42
CA ASP A 79 -17.06 -21.79 -11.06
C ASP A 79 -17.87 -21.32 -12.29
N GLY A 80 -17.99 -22.21 -13.29
CA GLY A 80 -18.72 -21.95 -14.53
C GLY A 80 -17.96 -21.12 -15.58
N LYS A 81 -16.80 -20.53 -15.24
CA LYS A 81 -15.94 -19.84 -16.21
C LYS A 81 -14.98 -20.82 -16.89
N GLU A 82 -14.92 -20.77 -18.22
CA GLU A 82 -14.07 -21.67 -19.01
C GLU A 82 -12.58 -21.42 -18.76
N ALA A 83 -11.86 -22.50 -18.47
CA ALA A 83 -10.42 -22.52 -18.23
C ALA A 83 -9.68 -22.93 -19.51
N LYS A 84 -8.63 -22.20 -19.88
CA LYS A 84 -7.85 -22.48 -21.09
C LYS A 84 -7.08 -23.79 -20.92
N LEU A 85 -7.33 -24.77 -21.79
CA LEU A 85 -6.61 -26.04 -21.78
C LEU A 85 -5.16 -25.89 -22.28
N ASN A 86 -4.24 -26.57 -21.61
CA ASN A 86 -2.85 -26.76 -22.05
C ASN A 86 -2.68 -28.10 -22.76
N TYR A 87 -3.15 -29.19 -22.15
CA TYR A 87 -3.13 -30.52 -22.73
C TYR A 87 -4.27 -31.39 -22.19
N VAL A 88 -4.59 -32.45 -22.94
CA VAL A 88 -5.55 -33.50 -22.56
C VAL A 88 -4.92 -34.86 -22.79
N LYS A 89 -4.99 -35.74 -21.78
CA LYS A 89 -4.67 -37.16 -21.81
C LYS A 89 -5.87 -37.92 -21.24
N SER A 90 -5.89 -39.24 -21.47
CA SER A 90 -7.02 -40.10 -21.09
C SER A 90 -7.36 -40.09 -19.59
N ASP A 91 -6.36 -39.87 -18.74
CA ASP A 91 -6.44 -39.91 -17.28
C ASP A 91 -6.09 -38.56 -16.59
N SER A 92 -5.68 -37.56 -17.38
CA SER A 92 -5.20 -36.29 -16.86
C SER A 92 -5.33 -35.17 -17.89
N LEU A 93 -5.59 -33.96 -17.42
CA LEU A 93 -5.60 -32.77 -18.26
C LEU A 93 -5.03 -31.60 -17.48
N SER A 94 -4.57 -30.58 -18.20
CA SER A 94 -4.09 -29.33 -17.61
C SER A 94 -4.87 -28.15 -18.17
N CYS A 95 -5.19 -27.22 -17.28
CA CYS A 95 -5.82 -25.95 -17.62
C CYS A 95 -5.20 -24.79 -16.84
N ILE A 96 -5.32 -23.58 -17.39
CA ILE A 96 -4.96 -22.34 -16.73
C ILE A 96 -6.17 -21.80 -15.97
N VAL A 97 -5.99 -21.55 -14.67
CA VAL A 97 -7.03 -20.98 -13.80
C VAL A 97 -7.43 -19.59 -14.30
N PRO A 98 -8.72 -19.34 -14.60
CA PRO A 98 -9.16 -18.04 -15.06
C PRO A 98 -9.16 -17.01 -13.93
N TYR A 99 -9.06 -15.72 -14.29
CA TYR A 99 -9.17 -14.62 -13.33
C TYR A 99 -10.59 -14.47 -12.76
N TRP A 100 -10.65 -14.20 -11.46
CA TRP A 100 -11.84 -13.80 -10.73
C TRP A 100 -11.53 -12.59 -9.86
N ARG A 101 -12.48 -11.67 -9.76
CA ARG A 101 -12.32 -10.47 -8.91
C ARG A 101 -12.35 -10.81 -7.42
N GLU A 102 -13.11 -11.84 -7.03
CA GLU A 102 -13.30 -12.16 -5.62
C GLU A 102 -12.62 -13.49 -5.30
N SER A 103 -12.00 -13.57 -4.11
CA SER A 103 -11.50 -14.83 -3.57
C SER A 103 -12.67 -15.75 -3.19
N GLY A 104 -12.48 -17.06 -3.30
CA GLY A 104 -13.57 -17.98 -3.00
C GLY A 104 -13.23 -19.45 -3.13
N LEU A 105 -14.22 -20.28 -2.79
CA LEU A 105 -14.18 -21.72 -3.01
C LEU A 105 -14.95 -22.05 -4.29
N PHE A 106 -14.22 -22.37 -5.35
CA PHE A 106 -14.76 -22.53 -6.70
C PHE A 106 -14.93 -23.99 -7.08
N GLU A 107 -16.05 -24.31 -7.71
CA GLU A 107 -16.31 -25.64 -8.21
C GLU A 107 -15.45 -25.91 -9.46
N VAL A 108 -14.78 -27.06 -9.51
CA VAL A 108 -14.04 -27.50 -10.69
C VAL A 108 -14.85 -28.56 -11.41
N GLU A 109 -15.19 -28.32 -12.67
CA GLU A 109 -15.98 -29.23 -13.51
C GLU A 109 -15.24 -29.53 -14.81
N VAL A 110 -15.20 -30.81 -15.20
CA VAL A 110 -14.73 -31.28 -16.50
C VAL A 110 -15.95 -31.74 -17.29
N LYS A 111 -16.14 -31.19 -18.49
CA LYS A 111 -17.20 -31.58 -19.43
C LYS A 111 -16.56 -32.28 -20.63
N ILE A 112 -17.05 -33.48 -20.94
CA ILE A 112 -16.61 -34.28 -22.09
C ILE A 112 -17.85 -34.64 -22.90
N ALA A 113 -17.98 -34.05 -24.09
CA ALA A 113 -19.16 -34.20 -24.95
C ALA A 113 -20.50 -33.96 -24.20
N LYS A 114 -21.24 -35.02 -23.83
CA LYS A 114 -22.53 -34.94 -23.12
C LYS A 114 -22.43 -35.25 -21.62
N GLN A 115 -21.27 -35.68 -21.14
CA GLN A 115 -21.05 -36.00 -19.74
C GLN A 115 -20.31 -34.86 -19.04
N SER A 116 -20.53 -34.72 -17.73
CA SER A 116 -19.71 -33.87 -16.89
C SER A 116 -19.39 -34.54 -15.56
N ALA A 117 -18.26 -34.14 -14.99
CA ALA A 117 -17.81 -34.56 -13.67
C ALA A 117 -17.38 -33.34 -12.87
N LYS A 118 -17.84 -33.26 -11.62
CA LYS A 118 -17.46 -32.21 -10.68
C LYS A 118 -16.49 -32.76 -9.66
N ALA A 119 -15.48 -31.98 -9.32
CA ALA A 119 -14.54 -32.36 -8.28
C ALA A 119 -15.22 -32.29 -6.91
N THR A 120 -14.92 -33.24 -6.03
CA THR A 120 -15.50 -33.26 -4.67
C THR A 120 -14.99 -32.11 -3.81
N LYS A 121 -13.72 -31.72 -3.99
CA LYS A 121 -13.14 -30.54 -3.33
C LYS A 121 -13.32 -29.32 -4.23
N LYS A 122 -13.58 -28.17 -3.61
CA LYS A 122 -13.58 -26.87 -4.27
C LYS A 122 -12.16 -26.29 -4.30
N PHE A 123 -11.80 -25.62 -5.38
CA PHE A 123 -10.53 -24.92 -5.51
C PHE A 123 -10.55 -23.63 -4.69
N ALA A 124 -9.57 -23.42 -3.83
CA ALA A 124 -9.44 -22.20 -3.05
C ALA A 124 -8.75 -21.12 -3.91
N TYR A 125 -9.55 -20.31 -4.60
CA TYR A 125 -9.05 -19.21 -5.40
C TYR A 125 -8.74 -18.00 -4.51
N ALA A 126 -7.52 -17.49 -4.62
CA ALA A 126 -7.10 -16.24 -4.03
C ALA A 126 -6.98 -15.20 -5.15
N SER A 127 -7.84 -14.18 -5.10
CA SER A 127 -7.74 -13.05 -6.03
C SER A 127 -6.40 -12.34 -5.84
N PRO A 128 -5.68 -12.02 -6.93
CA PRO A 128 -4.42 -11.29 -6.85
C PRO A 128 -4.67 -9.88 -6.33
N LEU A 129 -3.70 -9.34 -5.59
CA LEU A 129 -3.70 -7.91 -5.31
C LEU A 129 -3.51 -7.14 -6.62
N THR A 130 -4.39 -6.20 -6.90
CA THR A 130 -4.34 -5.38 -8.12
C THR A 130 -4.56 -3.91 -7.79
N VAL A 131 -4.00 -3.05 -8.63
CA VAL A 131 -4.24 -1.61 -8.59
C VAL A 131 -5.52 -1.30 -9.38
N HIS A 132 -6.40 -0.49 -8.81
CA HIS A 132 -7.57 0.05 -9.47
C HIS A 132 -7.71 1.56 -9.26
N THR A 133 -8.39 2.24 -10.18
CA THR A 133 -8.83 3.61 -9.99
C THR A 133 -10.21 3.61 -9.34
N LEU A 134 -10.32 4.14 -8.11
CA LEU A 134 -11.58 4.20 -7.37
C LEU A 134 -12.35 5.49 -7.65
N ILE A 135 -11.64 6.62 -7.67
CA ILE A 135 -12.23 7.96 -7.76
C ILE A 135 -11.38 8.84 -8.67
N GLY A 136 -12.05 9.59 -9.52
CA GLY A 136 -11.46 10.62 -10.36
C GLY A 136 -11.27 10.14 -11.80
N TYR A 137 -11.23 11.09 -12.71
CA TYR A 137 -11.12 10.87 -14.14
C TYR A 137 -10.30 11.95 -14.79
N ARG A 138 -9.84 11.67 -16.01
CA ARG A 138 -9.19 12.67 -16.84
C ARG A 138 -10.13 13.26 -17.85
N ILE A 139 -9.90 14.53 -18.12
CA ILE A 139 -10.43 15.22 -19.29
C ILE A 139 -9.27 15.58 -20.21
N SER A 140 -9.54 15.68 -21.51
CA SER A 140 -8.53 15.92 -22.56
C SER A 140 -7.79 17.25 -22.43
N ASP A 141 -8.30 18.17 -21.62
CA ASP A 141 -7.78 19.49 -21.26
C ASP A 141 -7.02 19.50 -19.90
N ASP A 142 -6.60 18.33 -19.42
CA ASP A 142 -5.72 18.09 -18.26
C ASP A 142 -6.21 18.57 -16.89
N ASN A 143 -7.35 19.28 -16.79
CA ASN A 143 -7.83 19.79 -15.51
C ASN A 143 -9.31 19.52 -15.22
N PRO A 144 -9.67 18.37 -14.61
CA PRO A 144 -11.04 18.09 -14.18
C PRO A 144 -11.55 19.04 -13.08
N GLY A 145 -10.71 19.95 -12.60
CA GLY A 145 -11.03 20.89 -11.53
C GLY A 145 -11.15 20.19 -10.18
N TRP A 146 -11.70 20.93 -9.23
CA TRP A 146 -12.03 20.45 -7.90
C TRP A 146 -13.54 20.34 -7.78
N LYS A 147 -14.04 19.15 -7.43
CA LYS A 147 -15.49 18.92 -7.34
C LYS A 147 -15.79 17.79 -6.38
N ASP A 148 -16.65 18.08 -5.41
CA ASP A 148 -17.28 17.06 -4.58
C ASP A 148 -18.23 16.19 -5.40
N GLY A 149 -18.45 14.95 -4.97
CA GLY A 149 -19.28 14.02 -5.75
C GLY A 149 -19.29 12.62 -5.19
N THR A 150 -19.54 11.67 -6.08
CA THR A 150 -19.60 10.24 -5.77
C THR A 150 -18.33 9.51 -6.19
N PHE A 151 -18.18 8.26 -5.78
CA PHE A 151 -17.13 7.40 -6.33
C PHE A 151 -17.43 7.06 -7.79
N GLY A 152 -16.37 6.93 -8.58
CA GLY A 152 -16.47 6.66 -10.01
C GLY A 152 -15.31 7.29 -10.78
N THR A 153 -15.30 6.99 -12.07
CA THR A 153 -14.24 7.40 -13.00
C THR A 153 -14.82 8.00 -14.29
N GLY A 154 -16.10 8.37 -14.30
CA GLY A 154 -16.77 8.98 -15.43
C GLY A 154 -16.82 10.50 -15.34
N LYS A 155 -16.74 11.18 -16.48
CA LYS A 155 -16.89 12.65 -16.52
C LYS A 155 -18.31 13.10 -16.16
N ASP A 156 -19.30 12.33 -16.59
CA ASP A 156 -20.71 12.72 -16.57
C ASP A 156 -21.56 11.89 -15.58
N ASP A 157 -20.93 11.05 -14.75
CA ASP A 157 -21.62 10.16 -13.80
C ASP A 157 -21.74 10.77 -12.38
N GLY A 158 -21.25 12.00 -12.18
CA GLY A 158 -21.22 12.64 -10.86
C GLY A 158 -20.01 12.27 -10.01
N SER A 159 -18.96 11.67 -10.60
CA SER A 159 -17.69 11.41 -9.93
C SER A 159 -17.07 12.67 -9.37
N ALA A 160 -16.48 12.54 -8.18
CA ALA A 160 -15.65 13.57 -7.59
C ALA A 160 -14.33 13.77 -8.36
N THR A 161 -13.79 14.98 -8.31
CA THR A 161 -12.53 15.36 -8.95
C THR A 161 -11.62 16.08 -7.97
N PHE A 162 -10.32 15.92 -8.17
CA PHE A 162 -9.31 16.48 -7.29
C PHE A 162 -8.37 17.45 -8.02
N GLY A 163 -7.82 18.40 -7.27
CA GLY A 163 -6.76 19.29 -7.73
C GLY A 163 -5.44 18.53 -7.89
N LYS A 164 -4.47 19.12 -8.63
CA LYS A 164 -3.11 18.57 -8.75
C LYS A 164 -2.30 18.88 -7.47
N GLN A 165 -2.73 18.31 -6.35
CA GLN A 165 -2.19 18.60 -5.03
C GLN A 165 -1.63 17.34 -4.37
N ALA A 166 -0.54 17.48 -3.63
CA ALA A 166 -0.11 16.41 -2.75
C ALA A 166 -1.12 16.27 -1.60
N ALA A 167 -1.40 15.04 -1.22
CA ALA A 167 -2.41 14.72 -0.22
C ALA A 167 -1.80 13.98 0.97
N PHE A 168 -2.42 14.14 2.13
CA PHE A 168 -2.17 13.35 3.32
C PHE A 168 -3.49 12.75 3.80
N MET A 169 -3.55 11.43 3.93
CA MET A 169 -4.78 10.68 4.20
C MET A 169 -4.77 10.07 5.60
N LYS A 170 -5.87 10.17 6.35
CA LYS A 170 -5.97 9.58 7.69
C LYS A 170 -7.40 9.10 7.97
N PHE A 171 -7.55 7.83 8.33
CA PHE A 171 -8.82 7.29 8.80
C PHE A 171 -9.23 7.93 10.12
N ASP A 172 -10.53 8.17 10.28
CA ASP A 172 -11.11 8.53 11.56
C ASP A 172 -11.00 7.34 12.53
N PRO A 173 -10.32 7.48 13.68
CA PRO A 173 -10.24 6.40 14.66
C PRO A 173 -11.60 6.00 15.24
N GLN A 174 -12.61 6.88 15.18
CA GLN A 174 -13.96 6.62 15.70
C GLN A 174 -14.93 6.14 14.62
N ASN A 175 -14.58 6.24 13.33
CA ASN A 175 -15.38 5.75 12.22
C ASN A 175 -14.50 5.36 11.02
N HIS A 176 -14.15 4.08 10.90
CA HIS A 176 -13.28 3.60 9.82
C HIS A 176 -13.89 3.65 8.41
N ASP A 177 -15.17 4.03 8.27
CA ASP A 177 -15.73 4.34 6.94
C ASP A 177 -15.36 5.77 6.48
N HIS A 178 -14.80 6.61 7.36
CA HIS A 178 -14.42 7.99 7.08
C HIS A 178 -12.90 8.12 6.90
N LEU A 179 -12.48 8.49 5.70
CA LEU A 179 -11.09 8.78 5.36
C LEU A 179 -10.92 10.27 5.04
N TYR A 180 -10.24 10.99 5.93
CA TYR A 180 -9.98 12.42 5.76
C TYR A 180 -8.73 12.69 4.94
N VAL A 181 -8.76 13.74 4.12
CA VAL A 181 -7.68 14.14 3.23
C VAL A 181 -7.36 15.62 3.39
N ALA A 182 -6.11 15.95 3.71
CA ALA A 182 -5.55 17.30 3.67
C ALA A 182 -4.65 17.47 2.45
N TYR A 183 -4.53 18.70 1.96
CA TYR A 183 -3.82 19.00 0.71
C TYR A 183 -2.74 20.06 0.88
N GLU A 184 -1.59 19.83 0.23
CA GLU A 184 -0.45 20.76 0.25
C GLU A 184 -0.64 22.02 -0.60
N ASP A 185 -1.78 22.21 -1.28
CA ASP A 185 -2.18 23.50 -1.86
C ASP A 185 -1.06 24.30 -2.59
N PHE A 186 -0.37 23.66 -3.54
CA PHE A 186 0.71 24.21 -4.36
C PHE A 186 0.31 25.42 -5.21
N ASP A 187 -0.98 25.58 -5.48
CA ASP A 187 -1.53 26.68 -6.29
C ASP A 187 -2.15 27.80 -5.42
N TYR A 188 -2.08 27.68 -4.09
CA TYR A 188 -2.65 28.63 -3.12
C TYR A 188 -4.16 28.84 -3.28
N SER A 189 -4.89 27.82 -3.71
CA SER A 189 -6.36 27.84 -3.82
C SER A 189 -7.07 27.77 -2.46
N GLY A 190 -6.33 27.50 -1.37
CA GLY A 190 -6.88 27.41 -0.02
C GLY A 190 -7.70 26.15 0.19
N TYR A 191 -7.22 25.01 -0.34
CA TYR A 191 -7.92 23.73 -0.17
C TYR A 191 -8.14 23.41 1.31
N GLY A 192 -9.33 22.88 1.57
CA GLY A 192 -9.75 22.44 2.89
C GLY A 192 -9.38 20.99 3.19
N VAL A 193 -10.19 20.37 4.03
CA VAL A 193 -10.19 18.91 4.25
C VAL A 193 -11.38 18.31 3.52
N GLN A 194 -11.12 17.30 2.69
CA GLN A 194 -12.16 16.44 2.14
C GLN A 194 -12.34 15.19 3.00
N LEU A 195 -13.58 14.70 3.04
CA LEU A 195 -13.96 13.41 3.56
C LEU A 195 -14.28 12.49 2.38
N ILE A 196 -13.55 11.39 2.29
CA ILE A 196 -13.92 10.22 1.49
C ILE A 196 -14.73 9.31 2.41
N ASP A 197 -16.06 9.29 2.22
CA ASP A 197 -16.97 8.40 2.95
C ASP A 197 -17.11 7.09 2.17
N LEU A 198 -16.48 6.04 2.69
CA LEU A 198 -16.45 4.70 2.07
C LEU A 198 -17.82 4.02 2.09
N LYS A 199 -18.68 4.37 3.06
CA LYS A 199 -20.02 3.78 3.21
C LYS A 199 -21.02 4.46 2.31
N ALA A 200 -21.04 5.80 2.31
CA ALA A 200 -21.89 6.58 1.41
C ALA A 200 -21.38 6.61 -0.03
N LYS A 201 -20.10 6.25 -0.25
CA LYS A 201 -19.39 6.32 -1.53
C LYS A 201 -19.37 7.73 -2.11
N THR A 202 -19.04 8.70 -1.26
CA THR A 202 -18.98 10.12 -1.61
C THR A 202 -17.65 10.75 -1.23
N VAL A 203 -17.32 11.85 -1.89
CA VAL A 203 -16.24 12.76 -1.53
C VAL A 203 -16.84 14.13 -1.30
N THR A 204 -16.62 14.70 -0.13
CA THR A 204 -17.19 15.99 0.28
C THR A 204 -16.14 16.87 0.94
N THR A 205 -16.13 18.16 0.62
CA THR A 205 -15.34 19.17 1.30
C THR A 205 -16.05 19.52 2.60
N VAL A 206 -15.59 18.95 3.70
CA VAL A 206 -16.25 19.08 5.01
C VAL A 206 -15.75 20.30 5.78
N MET A 207 -14.50 20.71 5.57
CA MET A 207 -13.91 21.89 6.22
C MET A 207 -13.17 22.71 5.17
N HIS A 208 -13.73 23.83 4.74
CA HIS A 208 -13.16 24.72 3.74
C HIS A 208 -11.94 25.47 4.30
N GLY A 209 -10.84 25.48 3.54
CA GLY A 209 -9.58 26.06 4.00
C GLY A 209 -9.68 27.54 4.37
N SER A 210 -10.41 28.33 3.59
CA SER A 210 -10.65 29.75 3.87
C SER A 210 -11.47 30.01 5.14
N LYS A 211 -12.32 29.07 5.57
CA LYS A 211 -13.17 29.18 6.77
C LYS A 211 -12.48 28.61 8.01
N CYS A 212 -11.82 27.46 7.88
CA CYS A 212 -11.26 26.72 9.02
C CYS A 212 -9.76 26.98 9.25
N PHE A 213 -8.99 27.29 8.20
CA PHE A 213 -7.51 27.24 8.23
C PHE A 213 -6.85 28.45 7.56
N GLU A 214 -7.57 29.57 7.50
CA GLU A 214 -7.09 30.85 6.92
C GLU A 214 -6.60 30.74 5.46
N GLY A 215 -7.09 29.75 4.71
CA GLY A 215 -6.72 29.50 3.31
C GLY A 215 -5.24 29.13 3.14
N LYS A 216 -4.64 28.48 4.14
CA LYS A 216 -3.21 28.11 4.13
C LYS A 216 -2.99 26.64 3.82
N ARG A 217 -1.80 26.36 3.28
CA ARG A 217 -1.30 25.04 2.93
C ARG A 217 -1.35 24.05 4.11
N LEU A 218 -2.19 23.02 4.01
CA LEU A 218 -2.27 21.93 4.97
C LEU A 218 -1.23 20.85 4.64
N ARG A 219 -0.73 20.11 5.63
CA ARG A 219 0.38 19.17 5.42
C ARG A 219 0.15 17.77 5.95
N ALA A 220 -0.45 17.64 7.13
CA ALA A 220 -0.69 16.35 7.77
C ALA A 220 -1.92 16.41 8.68
N ILE A 221 -2.58 15.26 8.85
CA ILE A 221 -3.72 15.06 9.74
C ILE A 221 -3.36 13.96 10.73
N ASP A 222 -3.70 14.16 12.00
CA ASP A 222 -3.78 13.09 12.99
C ASP A 222 -4.95 13.35 13.97
N PHE A 223 -5.16 12.44 14.91
CA PHE A 223 -6.23 12.55 15.91
C PHE A 223 -5.70 12.44 17.33
N THR A 224 -6.24 13.26 18.23
CA THR A 224 -5.96 13.13 19.67
C THR A 224 -6.69 11.93 20.25
N ALA A 225 -6.33 11.50 21.46
CA ALA A 225 -7.05 10.46 22.18
C ALA A 225 -8.53 10.79 22.46
N LYS A 226 -8.91 12.08 22.42
CA LYS A 226 -10.33 12.51 22.54
C LYS A 226 -11.07 12.47 21.20
N GLY A 227 -10.38 12.16 20.10
CA GLY A 227 -10.92 12.15 18.75
C GLY A 227 -11.04 13.52 18.11
N ASP A 228 -10.42 14.57 18.68
CA ASP A 228 -10.26 15.86 18.00
C ASP A 228 -9.22 15.70 16.88
N MET A 229 -9.44 16.37 15.74
CA MET A 229 -8.49 16.37 14.63
C MET A 229 -7.39 17.39 14.89
N VAL A 230 -6.15 17.04 14.61
CA VAL A 230 -5.01 17.97 14.58
C VAL A 230 -4.44 18.05 13.19
N ILE A 231 -4.13 19.26 12.74
CA ILE A 231 -3.71 19.51 11.35
C ILE A 231 -2.47 20.40 11.34
N ALA A 232 -1.44 19.96 10.63
CA ALA A 232 -0.25 20.76 10.38
C ALA A 232 -0.47 21.74 9.21
N THR A 233 0.02 22.97 9.36
CA THR A 233 -0.04 24.00 8.32
C THR A 233 1.34 24.61 8.07
N ASP A 234 1.68 24.76 6.79
CA ASP A 234 2.95 25.32 6.37
C ASP A 234 2.80 26.80 5.98
N ARG A 235 3.40 27.68 6.78
CA ARG A 235 3.35 29.14 6.61
C ARG A 235 4.40 29.83 7.48
N ASP A 236 4.84 31.01 7.07
CA ASP A 236 5.79 31.88 7.79
C ASP A 236 5.43 33.37 7.73
N ASP A 237 4.18 33.67 7.38
CA ASP A 237 3.65 35.02 7.18
C ASP A 237 3.62 35.89 8.45
N ASN A 238 3.84 35.29 9.64
CA ASN A 238 4.01 36.00 10.91
C ASN A 238 5.27 35.54 11.68
N GLY A 239 6.33 35.15 10.96
CA GLY A 239 7.58 34.67 11.57
C GLY A 239 7.32 33.53 12.55
N ASP A 240 7.94 33.54 13.73
CA ASP A 240 7.80 32.50 14.77
C ASP A 240 6.43 32.49 15.48
N ARG A 241 5.45 33.26 14.99
CA ARG A 241 4.06 33.27 15.47
C ARG A 241 3.06 32.77 14.42
N SER A 242 3.55 32.17 13.34
CA SER A 242 2.70 31.63 12.28
C SER A 242 2.08 30.30 12.75
N THR A 243 0.77 30.13 12.55
CA THR A 243 0.07 28.90 12.95
C THR A 243 0.74 27.67 12.33
N SER A 244 1.12 26.73 13.17
CA SER A 244 1.82 25.50 12.78
C SER A 244 0.95 24.26 12.95
N VAL A 245 0.13 24.24 14.00
CA VAL A 245 -0.80 23.15 14.29
C VAL A 245 -2.15 23.73 14.69
N TRP A 246 -3.19 23.29 13.99
CA TRP A 246 -4.59 23.50 14.38
C TRP A 246 -5.09 22.33 15.22
N ILE A 247 -6.02 22.60 16.12
CA ILE A 247 -6.91 21.59 16.70
C ILE A 247 -8.35 21.90 16.31
N VAL A 248 -9.04 20.92 15.77
CA VAL A 248 -10.44 21.01 15.38
C VAL A 248 -11.24 20.13 16.33
N LYS A 249 -12.21 20.75 17.00
CA LYS A 249 -13.12 20.03 17.89
C LYS A 249 -14.10 19.21 17.08
N ARG A 250 -14.21 17.93 17.42
CA ARG A 250 -15.28 17.09 16.90
C ARG A 250 -16.62 17.66 17.35
N ASN A 251 -17.57 17.77 16.42
CA ASN A 251 -18.92 18.22 16.70
C ASN A 251 -19.64 17.21 17.61
N ALA A 252 -20.70 17.65 18.29
CA ALA A 252 -21.47 16.79 19.18
C ALA A 252 -22.13 15.58 18.47
N ASP A 253 -22.38 15.70 17.16
CA ASP A 253 -22.90 14.62 16.31
C ASP A 253 -21.81 13.67 15.78
N GLY A 254 -20.55 13.89 16.17
CA GLY A 254 -19.40 13.11 15.74
C GLY A 254 -18.73 13.59 14.45
N SER A 255 -19.28 14.59 13.77
CA SER A 255 -18.74 15.11 12.51
C SER A 255 -17.59 16.11 12.68
N PHE A 256 -16.91 16.38 11.58
CA PHE A 256 -16.13 17.60 11.38
C PHE A 256 -16.78 18.38 10.26
N SER A 257 -16.99 19.68 10.47
CA SER A 257 -17.59 20.56 9.48
C SER A 257 -16.99 21.96 9.57
N ASP A 258 -17.39 22.85 8.69
CA ASP A 258 -17.05 24.26 8.76
C ASP A 258 -17.49 24.95 10.08
N GLU A 259 -18.43 24.36 10.81
CA GLU A 259 -18.94 24.84 12.10
C GLU A 259 -18.12 24.29 13.27
N SER A 260 -17.23 23.33 13.01
CA SER A 260 -16.34 22.80 14.03
C SER A 260 -15.42 23.90 14.56
N LYS A 261 -15.24 23.90 15.88
CA LYS A 261 -14.39 24.89 16.54
C LYS A 261 -12.93 24.62 16.17
N CYS A 262 -12.37 25.47 15.31
CA CYS A 262 -10.98 25.43 14.87
C CYS A 262 -10.14 26.41 15.70
N GLU A 263 -9.11 25.91 16.38
CA GLU A 263 -8.26 26.72 17.27
C GLU A 263 -6.78 26.50 16.97
N VAL A 264 -5.96 27.53 17.18
CA VAL A 264 -4.50 27.43 17.07
C VAL A 264 -3.96 26.66 18.27
N LEU A 265 -3.47 25.45 18.05
CA LEU A 265 -2.86 24.63 19.09
C LEU A 265 -1.39 25.02 19.33
N ALA A 266 -0.63 25.20 18.25
CA ALA A 266 0.77 25.64 18.32
C ALA A 266 1.12 26.57 17.16
N ALA A 267 1.96 27.56 17.43
CA ALA A 267 2.42 28.55 16.47
C ALA A 267 3.94 28.71 16.53
N TYR A 268 4.59 28.40 15.41
CA TYR A 268 5.99 28.70 15.14
C TYR A 268 6.11 29.14 13.69
N LYS A 269 6.52 28.26 12.76
CA LYS A 269 6.48 28.48 11.31
C LYS A 269 6.85 27.22 10.52
N GLN A 270 6.46 27.20 9.25
CA GLN A 270 6.89 26.24 8.23
C GLN A 270 6.75 24.78 8.69
N CYS A 271 5.62 24.45 9.33
CA CYS A 271 5.34 23.12 9.83
C CYS A 271 4.94 22.19 8.68
N ASN A 272 5.45 20.96 8.70
CA ASN A 272 5.25 19.97 7.63
C ASN A 272 4.58 18.69 8.13
N THR A 273 4.45 18.51 9.46
CA THR A 273 3.93 17.28 10.04
C THR A 273 3.31 17.52 11.39
N VAL A 274 2.32 16.69 11.71
CA VAL A 274 1.78 16.50 13.05
C VAL A 274 1.60 15.00 13.27
N ALA A 275 2.00 14.50 14.43
CA ALA A 275 1.85 13.11 14.81
C ALA A 275 1.55 13.00 16.30
N VAL A 276 0.52 12.23 16.67
CA VAL A 276 0.11 11.99 18.05
C VAL A 276 0.61 10.62 18.49
N HIS A 277 1.29 10.56 19.63
CA HIS A 277 1.78 9.30 20.17
C HIS A 277 0.58 8.37 20.50
N PRO A 278 0.51 7.16 19.92
CA PRO A 278 -0.71 6.35 19.97
C PRO A 278 -1.05 5.84 21.39
N VAL A 279 -0.05 5.73 22.27
CA VAL A 279 -0.24 5.30 23.67
C VAL A 279 -0.39 6.48 24.65
N ASN A 280 0.59 7.40 24.68
CA ASN A 280 0.66 8.46 25.69
C ASN A 280 -0.05 9.77 25.30
N GLY A 281 -0.35 9.99 24.02
CA GLY A 281 -1.16 11.11 23.54
C GLY A 281 -0.45 12.46 23.40
N GLU A 282 0.85 12.59 23.73
CA GLU A 282 1.60 13.79 23.34
C GLU A 282 1.74 13.91 21.83
N LEU A 283 1.86 15.15 21.36
CA LEU A 283 1.89 15.53 19.96
C LEU A 283 3.30 15.98 19.56
N TYR A 284 3.71 15.60 18.36
CA TYR A 284 4.95 16.00 17.73
C TYR A 284 4.67 16.76 16.45
N PHE A 285 5.35 17.88 16.25
CA PHE A 285 5.29 18.66 15.01
C PHE A 285 6.67 19.25 14.71
N ASN A 286 6.90 19.71 13.49
CA ASN A 286 8.22 20.21 13.10
C ASN A 286 8.21 21.67 12.64
N SER A 287 9.40 22.16 12.30
CA SER A 287 9.58 23.36 11.49
C SER A 287 10.70 23.16 10.48
N TYR A 288 10.40 23.41 9.21
CA TYR A 288 11.32 23.30 8.09
C TYR A 288 12.56 24.19 8.25
N GLY A 289 12.39 25.44 8.71
CA GLY A 289 13.48 26.42 8.71
C GLY A 289 14.64 26.04 9.62
N ASN A 290 14.35 25.50 10.82
CA ASN A 290 15.34 25.15 11.83
C ASN A 290 15.49 23.63 12.06
N ASN A 291 14.73 22.81 11.32
CA ASN A 291 14.67 21.36 11.44
C ASN A 291 14.36 20.84 12.85
N THR A 292 13.67 21.64 13.66
CA THR A 292 13.31 21.26 15.02
C THR A 292 12.09 20.35 15.01
N ILE A 293 12.13 19.31 15.83
CA ILE A 293 10.97 18.52 16.26
C ILE A 293 10.56 19.03 17.63
N TYR A 294 9.33 19.53 17.73
CA TYR A 294 8.72 19.99 18.96
C TYR A 294 7.85 18.91 19.59
N ARG A 295 7.74 18.92 20.91
CA ARG A 295 6.85 18.06 21.69
C ARG A 295 5.83 18.91 22.45
N LEU A 296 4.56 18.57 22.32
CA LEU A 296 3.43 19.26 22.96
C LEU A 296 2.61 18.25 23.77
N ASP A 297 2.30 18.55 25.02
CA ASP A 297 1.34 17.76 25.82
C ASP A 297 -0.07 18.33 25.64
N VAL A 298 -0.88 17.64 24.83
CA VAL A 298 -2.22 18.11 24.46
C VAL A 298 -3.18 18.14 25.66
N ASN A 299 -2.88 17.40 26.73
CA ASN A 299 -3.69 17.43 27.95
C ASN A 299 -3.66 18.80 28.63
N LYS A 300 -2.56 19.55 28.50
CA LYS A 300 -2.48 20.93 29.00
C LYS A 300 -3.49 21.84 28.33
N TYR A 301 -3.69 21.67 27.02
CA TYR A 301 -4.70 22.44 26.28
C TYR A 301 -6.11 22.12 26.78
N TYR A 302 -6.43 20.85 26.98
CA TYR A 302 -7.73 20.46 27.53
C TYR A 302 -7.95 20.92 28.98
N ALA A 303 -6.92 20.88 29.82
CA ALA A 303 -7.00 21.35 31.20
C ALA A 303 -7.20 22.87 31.29
N ASN A 304 -6.65 23.63 30.33
CA ASN A 304 -6.86 25.08 30.24
C ASN A 304 -8.26 25.46 29.76
N ALA A 305 -8.96 24.58 29.03
CA ALA A 305 -10.33 24.87 28.56
C ALA A 305 -11.35 25.07 29.71
N SER A 306 -11.06 24.57 30.91
CA SER A 306 -11.84 24.82 32.12
C SER A 306 -11.30 25.95 33.00
N GLY A 307 -10.19 26.58 32.61
CA GLY A 307 -9.54 27.66 33.34
C GLY A 307 -9.94 29.07 32.87
N THR A 308 -9.53 30.08 33.63
CA THR A 308 -9.71 31.51 33.27
C THR A 308 -8.56 32.06 32.43
N THR A 309 -7.45 31.33 32.30
CA THR A 309 -6.26 31.76 31.56
C THR A 309 -6.35 31.28 30.11
N PRO A 310 -6.30 32.17 29.10
CA PRO A 310 -6.33 31.78 27.71
C PRO A 310 -5.16 30.87 27.31
N TRP A 311 -5.41 29.96 26.36
CA TRP A 311 -4.34 29.18 25.73
C TRP A 311 -3.37 30.11 24.98
N VAL A 312 -2.07 29.96 25.24
CA VAL A 312 -1.02 30.72 24.55
C VAL A 312 -0.26 29.76 23.62
N PRO A 313 -0.50 29.80 22.30
CA PRO A 313 0.04 28.81 21.36
C PRO A 313 1.50 29.08 20.96
N TYR A 314 2.13 30.12 21.50
CA TYR A 314 3.51 30.49 21.20
C TYR A 314 4.50 29.78 22.14
N LEU A 315 5.77 29.71 21.75
CA LEU A 315 6.83 29.12 22.56
C LEU A 315 6.91 29.76 23.96
N THR A 316 6.65 31.07 24.05
CA THR A 316 6.60 31.82 25.32
C THR A 316 5.47 31.38 26.26
N GLY A 317 4.45 30.70 25.74
CA GLY A 317 3.38 30.07 26.52
C GLY A 317 3.81 28.79 27.25
N ASN A 318 5.02 28.26 26.96
CA ASN A 318 5.58 27.06 27.60
C ASN A 318 4.67 25.81 27.51
N ASN A 319 3.88 25.73 26.44
CA ASN A 319 2.93 24.64 26.19
C ASN A 319 3.53 23.52 25.33
N TYR A 320 4.63 23.80 24.65
CA TYR A 320 5.44 22.85 23.91
C TYR A 320 6.92 23.23 24.04
N GLU A 321 7.80 22.29 23.73
CA GLU A 321 9.25 22.47 23.83
C GLU A 321 9.95 21.99 22.56
N GLN A 322 11.10 22.57 22.26
CA GLN A 322 12.03 22.00 21.28
C GLN A 322 12.61 20.71 21.87
N MET A 323 12.36 19.58 21.21
CA MET A 323 12.78 18.26 21.70
C MET A 323 14.05 17.78 21.02
N LEU A 324 14.06 17.78 19.68
CA LEU A 324 15.17 17.25 18.86
C LEU A 324 15.40 18.16 17.66
N THR A 325 16.57 18.01 17.01
CA THR A 325 16.87 18.61 15.70
C THR A 325 17.37 17.51 14.76
N LEU A 326 16.99 17.59 13.48
CA LEU A 326 17.36 16.62 12.46
C LEU A 326 18.01 17.31 11.24
N GLY A 327 19.31 17.07 11.00
CA GLY A 327 20.04 17.69 9.88
C GLY A 327 20.36 19.17 10.10
N ALA A 328 20.86 19.85 9.06
CA ALA A 328 21.39 21.21 9.17
C ALA A 328 20.29 22.30 9.16
N SER A 329 19.52 22.42 8.07
CA SER A 329 18.37 23.31 7.94
C SER A 329 17.52 22.91 6.72
N ARG A 330 16.28 23.41 6.63
CA ARG A 330 15.43 23.32 5.43
C ARG A 330 15.07 21.91 5.01
N TRP A 331 14.77 21.05 5.98
CA TRP A 331 14.31 19.68 5.74
C TRP A 331 12.79 19.60 5.79
N ASN A 332 12.20 19.14 4.69
CA ASN A 332 10.78 18.79 4.64
C ASN A 332 10.67 17.31 5.05
N PHE A 333 9.93 17.02 6.13
CA PHE A 333 9.76 15.65 6.59
C PHE A 333 8.40 15.40 7.22
N ASN A 334 7.95 14.14 7.14
CA ASN A 334 6.80 13.65 7.88
C ASN A 334 7.24 12.70 9.00
N ILE A 335 6.46 12.63 10.07
CA ILE A 335 6.63 11.67 11.16
C ILE A 335 5.46 10.69 11.13
N THR A 336 5.75 9.39 11.10
CA THR A 336 4.76 8.33 11.34
C THR A 336 5.22 7.48 12.52
N ILE A 337 4.42 7.46 13.59
CA ILE A 337 4.72 6.71 14.81
C ILE A 337 4.23 5.26 14.65
N HIS A 338 5.08 4.31 15.02
CA HIS A 338 4.72 2.89 15.01
C HIS A 338 3.50 2.63 15.91
N PRO A 339 2.58 1.71 15.58
CA PRO A 339 1.35 1.49 16.35
C PRO A 339 1.57 1.19 17.84
N THR A 340 2.72 0.59 18.19
CA THR A 340 3.09 0.33 19.61
C THR A 340 3.58 1.58 20.35
N GLY A 341 3.89 2.67 19.65
CA GLY A 341 4.53 3.88 20.20
C GLY A 341 6.03 3.75 20.46
N LYS A 342 6.62 2.54 20.36
CA LYS A 342 8.03 2.29 20.73
C LYS A 342 9.06 2.98 19.84
N TYR A 343 8.69 3.36 18.62
CA TYR A 343 9.54 4.11 17.71
C TYR A 343 8.69 4.86 16.67
N ALA A 344 9.33 5.74 15.91
CA ALA A 344 8.71 6.40 14.77
C ALA A 344 9.69 6.45 13.60
N TYR A 345 9.16 6.48 12.39
CA TYR A 345 9.93 6.86 11.20
C TYR A 345 9.76 8.34 10.92
N VAL A 346 10.88 8.99 10.58
CA VAL A 346 10.95 10.34 10.07
C VAL A 346 11.33 10.26 8.60
N ILE A 347 10.36 10.50 7.73
CA ILE A 347 10.48 10.41 6.28
C ILE A 347 10.99 11.77 5.80
N ALA A 348 12.28 11.87 5.46
CA ALA A 348 12.88 13.12 5.03
C ALA A 348 12.70 13.30 3.51
N LEU A 349 11.53 13.82 3.11
CA LEU A 349 11.06 14.00 1.73
C LEU A 349 12.18 14.56 0.84
N ASN A 350 12.63 15.79 1.13
CA ASN A 350 13.62 16.47 0.29
C ASN A 350 15.06 16.01 0.52
N GLN A 351 15.27 15.00 1.37
CA GLN A 351 16.56 14.35 1.59
C GLN A 351 16.58 12.89 1.11
N ASN A 352 15.50 12.38 0.51
CA ASN A 352 15.48 11.07 -0.13
C ASN A 352 15.88 9.91 0.80
N CYS A 353 15.48 9.97 2.08
CA CYS A 353 15.82 8.95 3.05
C CYS A 353 14.82 8.89 4.22
N ILE A 354 14.90 7.80 4.99
CA ILE A 354 14.07 7.55 6.15
C ILE A 354 14.98 7.38 7.37
N TYR A 355 14.68 8.13 8.42
CA TYR A 355 15.28 8.01 9.74
C TYR A 355 14.33 7.28 10.68
N ARG A 356 14.87 6.66 11.73
CA ARG A 356 14.12 6.12 12.86
C ARG A 356 14.49 6.87 14.13
N MET A 357 13.49 7.09 14.99
CA MET A 357 13.70 7.56 16.35
C MET A 357 13.04 6.58 17.33
N ASP A 358 13.83 6.05 18.26
CA ASP A 358 13.32 5.16 19.31
C ASP A 358 12.70 5.97 20.46
N TYR A 359 11.67 5.42 21.08
CA TYR A 359 10.96 6.07 22.19
C TYR A 359 11.50 5.61 23.54
N ASP A 360 11.71 6.58 24.43
CA ASP A 360 12.00 6.33 25.84
C ASP A 360 10.70 6.42 26.63
N GLU A 361 10.18 5.26 27.05
CA GLU A 361 8.94 5.15 27.81
C GLU A 361 9.04 5.80 29.20
N ALA A 362 10.22 5.84 29.82
CA ALA A 362 10.40 6.43 31.14
C ALA A 362 10.29 7.95 31.10
N THR A 363 10.86 8.58 30.07
CA THR A 363 10.84 10.04 29.92
C THR A 363 9.70 10.53 29.01
N LYS A 364 9.00 9.62 28.33
CA LYS A 364 7.95 9.89 27.33
C LYS A 364 8.42 10.76 26.18
N ARG A 365 9.59 10.42 25.63
CA ARG A 365 10.30 11.22 24.61
C ARG A 365 10.93 10.33 23.55
N PHE A 366 10.98 10.81 22.31
CA PHE A 366 11.82 10.21 21.29
C PHE A 366 13.29 10.58 21.52
N LYS A 367 14.18 9.64 21.18
CA LYS A 367 15.63 9.82 21.14
C LYS A 367 16.08 10.37 19.78
N GLN A 368 17.33 10.79 19.70
CA GLN A 368 17.91 11.34 18.48
C GLN A 368 17.69 10.39 17.27
N PRO A 369 17.21 10.89 16.12
CA PRO A 369 16.97 10.03 14.97
C PRO A 369 18.27 9.53 14.33
N TYR A 370 18.24 8.32 13.78
CA TYR A 370 19.33 7.72 13.00
C TYR A 370 18.84 7.21 11.66
N LEU A 371 19.69 7.28 10.63
CA LEU A 371 19.35 6.86 9.27
C LEU A 371 19.12 5.34 9.23
N VAL A 372 17.99 4.90 8.67
CA VAL A 372 17.67 3.47 8.52
C VAL A 372 17.62 3.01 7.07
N SER A 373 17.28 3.91 6.15
CA SER A 373 17.16 3.57 4.74
C SER A 373 17.31 4.79 3.84
N GLY A 374 17.88 4.58 2.66
CA GLY A 374 18.18 5.65 1.72
C GLY A 374 19.54 6.28 2.01
N GLN A 375 19.90 7.23 1.16
CA GLN A 375 21.12 8.01 1.28
C GLN A 375 20.74 9.49 1.32
N GLN A 376 21.19 10.20 2.35
CA GLN A 376 20.83 11.60 2.55
C GLN A 376 21.22 12.45 1.34
N GLY A 377 20.22 13.08 0.71
CA GLY A 377 20.37 13.94 -0.45
C GLY A 377 20.53 13.20 -1.79
N VAL A 378 20.65 11.88 -1.80
CA VAL A 378 20.84 11.10 -3.02
C VAL A 378 19.51 10.55 -3.50
N LYS A 379 19.01 11.12 -4.60
CA LYS A 379 17.80 10.64 -5.27
C LYS A 379 18.09 9.47 -6.20
N GLY A 380 17.13 8.56 -6.32
CA GLY A 380 17.16 7.48 -7.30
C GLY A 380 16.15 6.41 -6.95
N TRP A 381 16.18 5.28 -7.65
CA TRP A 381 15.36 4.13 -7.37
C TRP A 381 16.24 2.89 -7.25
N ALA A 382 16.30 2.30 -6.06
CA ALA A 382 16.96 1.02 -5.83
C ALA A 382 16.30 0.31 -4.65
N ASP A 383 15.87 -0.93 -4.87
CA ASP A 383 15.50 -1.85 -3.80
C ASP A 383 16.78 -2.35 -3.09
N GLY A 384 16.75 -2.48 -1.77
CA GLY A 384 17.97 -2.74 -1.03
C GLY A 384 17.81 -2.70 0.48
N LYS A 385 18.93 -2.56 1.17
CA LYS A 385 18.99 -2.37 2.63
C LYS A 385 20.01 -1.26 2.92
N GLY A 386 19.70 -0.41 3.89
CA GLY A 386 20.58 0.70 4.29
C GLY A 386 20.90 1.64 3.13
N ASP A 387 22.18 1.90 2.92
CA ASP A 387 22.71 2.78 1.86
C ASP A 387 22.58 2.20 0.45
N GLY A 388 22.38 0.89 0.29
CA GLY A 388 22.07 0.29 -1.01
C GLY A 388 20.65 0.63 -1.52
N THR A 389 19.82 1.28 -0.71
CA THR A 389 18.48 1.72 -1.08
C THR A 389 18.54 3.14 -1.64
N LEU A 390 17.83 3.41 -2.73
CA LEU A 390 17.57 4.76 -3.22
C LEU A 390 16.07 4.98 -3.34
N MET A 391 15.63 6.19 -3.00
CA MET A 391 14.27 6.70 -3.12
C MET A 391 14.31 8.13 -3.65
N ASN A 392 13.18 8.67 -4.08
CA ASN A 392 13.10 10.00 -4.67
C ASN A 392 11.83 10.71 -4.20
N PHE A 393 12.01 11.60 -3.22
CA PHE A 393 10.94 12.34 -2.56
C PHE A 393 9.89 11.43 -1.87
N PRO A 394 10.31 10.56 -0.93
CA PRO A 394 9.39 9.67 -0.22
C PRO A 394 8.36 10.48 0.58
N TYR A 395 7.07 10.31 0.25
CA TYR A 395 5.94 11.03 0.82
C TYR A 395 5.31 10.26 2.00
N GLN A 396 4.01 10.37 2.23
CA GLN A 396 3.33 9.73 3.35
C GLN A 396 3.63 8.22 3.40
N GLY A 397 3.77 7.70 4.63
CA GLY A 397 3.84 6.29 4.90
C GLY A 397 3.04 5.86 6.12
N ILE A 398 2.69 4.58 6.16
CA ILE A 398 1.82 3.92 7.13
C ILE A 398 2.41 2.57 7.55
N PHE A 399 2.11 2.13 8.76
CA PHE A 399 2.42 0.79 9.22
C PHE A 399 1.25 -0.15 8.90
N VAL A 400 1.56 -1.31 8.32
CA VAL A 400 0.58 -2.34 7.98
C VAL A 400 1.01 -3.64 8.63
N LYS A 401 0.10 -4.27 9.38
CA LYS A 401 0.36 -5.51 10.09
C LYS A 401 0.59 -6.63 9.08
N ASN A 402 1.67 -7.38 9.26
CA ASN A 402 2.02 -8.53 8.43
C ASN A 402 1.62 -9.83 9.16
N PRO A 403 0.61 -10.58 8.68
CA PRO A 403 0.17 -11.83 9.28
C PRO A 403 1.27 -12.88 9.43
N ASP A 404 2.25 -12.91 8.53
CA ASP A 404 3.37 -13.86 8.60
C ASP A 404 4.27 -13.55 9.80
N TYR A 405 4.51 -12.27 10.09
CA TYR A 405 5.29 -11.87 11.25
C TYR A 405 4.59 -12.22 12.56
N VAL A 406 3.26 -12.08 12.59
CA VAL A 406 2.42 -12.53 13.71
C VAL A 406 2.55 -14.04 13.90
N ALA A 407 2.39 -14.82 12.83
CA ALA A 407 2.51 -16.28 12.87
C ALA A 407 3.92 -16.75 13.30
N GLN A 408 4.95 -15.97 12.97
CA GLN A 408 6.34 -16.20 13.38
C GLN A 408 6.63 -15.73 14.82
N GLY A 409 5.70 -15.03 15.48
CA GLY A 409 5.90 -14.49 16.83
C GLY A 409 6.98 -13.39 16.91
N LYS A 410 7.16 -12.61 15.83
CA LYS A 410 8.10 -11.48 15.84
C LYS A 410 7.64 -10.39 16.82
N GLU A 411 8.59 -9.66 17.40
CA GLU A 411 8.26 -8.49 18.23
C GLU A 411 7.66 -7.37 17.38
N ASP A 412 8.26 -7.08 16.23
CA ASP A 412 7.73 -6.13 15.26
C ASP A 412 6.97 -6.91 14.17
N VAL A 413 5.65 -6.72 14.16
CA VAL A 413 4.72 -7.40 13.25
C VAL A 413 4.23 -6.49 12.13
N TYR A 414 4.88 -5.36 11.88
CA TYR A 414 4.46 -4.39 10.88
C TYR A 414 5.53 -4.21 9.80
N ASP A 415 5.09 -4.07 8.54
CA ASP A 415 5.90 -3.45 7.50
C ASP A 415 5.47 -1.98 7.35
N PHE A 416 6.39 -1.11 6.92
CA PHE A 416 6.12 0.31 6.71
C PHE A 416 6.00 0.64 5.22
N TYR A 417 4.79 0.89 4.75
CA TYR A 417 4.49 1.21 3.35
C TYR A 417 4.52 2.72 3.13
N PHE A 418 5.09 3.19 2.03
CA PHE A 418 5.19 4.62 1.74
C PHE A 418 5.14 4.90 0.24
N CYS A 419 4.67 6.09 -0.12
CA CYS A 419 4.67 6.58 -1.49
C CYS A 419 6.05 7.14 -1.85
N ASP A 420 6.62 6.72 -2.97
CA ASP A 420 7.90 7.20 -3.49
C ASP A 420 7.63 8.06 -4.73
N TYR A 421 7.35 9.33 -4.47
CA TYR A 421 6.65 10.27 -5.36
C TYR A 421 7.25 10.35 -6.76
N ASP A 422 8.54 10.66 -6.87
CA ASP A 422 9.23 10.83 -8.16
C ASP A 422 9.82 9.51 -8.70
N ASN A 423 9.55 8.40 -8.02
CA ASN A 423 9.80 7.05 -8.53
C ASN A 423 8.52 6.34 -8.97
N TYR A 424 7.36 6.99 -8.83
CA TYR A 424 6.06 6.56 -9.36
C TYR A 424 5.60 5.20 -8.82
N CYS A 425 5.88 4.93 -7.54
CA CYS A 425 5.57 3.65 -6.92
C CYS A 425 5.23 3.76 -5.44
N VAL A 426 4.60 2.70 -4.94
CA VAL A 426 4.48 2.43 -3.51
C VAL A 426 5.60 1.47 -3.13
N ARG A 427 6.28 1.77 -2.04
CA ARG A 427 7.40 1.02 -1.47
C ARG A 427 7.01 0.48 -0.11
N TYR A 428 7.73 -0.52 0.39
CA TYR A 428 7.66 -0.89 1.79
C TYR A 428 9.04 -1.15 2.39
N LEU A 429 9.18 -0.83 3.67
CA LEU A 429 10.35 -1.03 4.51
C LEU A 429 10.02 -2.08 5.57
N THR A 430 10.79 -3.17 5.62
CA THR A 430 10.64 -4.20 6.66
C THR A 430 11.33 -3.78 7.96
N PRO A 431 10.95 -4.36 9.13
CA PRO A 431 11.62 -4.10 10.41
C PRO A 431 13.14 -4.32 10.37
N GLU A 432 13.62 -5.23 9.52
CA GLU A 432 15.04 -5.53 9.35
C GLU A 432 15.79 -4.54 8.44
N GLY A 433 15.13 -3.47 8.00
CA GLY A 433 15.75 -2.36 7.26
C GLY A 433 15.80 -2.55 5.75
N ARG A 434 15.00 -3.46 5.18
CA ARG A 434 15.00 -3.73 3.73
C ARG A 434 13.84 -3.01 3.05
N VAL A 435 14.13 -2.28 1.97
CA VAL A 435 13.10 -1.65 1.14
C VAL A 435 12.89 -2.41 -0.15
N ARG A 436 11.63 -2.61 -0.53
CA ARG A 436 11.20 -3.21 -1.80
C ARG A 436 10.11 -2.38 -2.46
N THR A 437 9.97 -2.53 -3.78
CA THR A 437 8.88 -1.91 -4.53
C THR A 437 7.64 -2.80 -4.44
N PHE A 438 6.55 -2.27 -3.86
CA PHE A 438 5.28 -2.98 -3.68
C PHE A 438 4.44 -2.95 -4.96
N ALA A 439 4.16 -1.75 -5.48
CA ALA A 439 3.32 -1.54 -6.65
C ALA A 439 3.80 -0.33 -7.47
N GLY A 440 3.52 -0.34 -8.76
CA GLY A 440 3.92 0.68 -9.72
C GLY A 440 5.11 0.25 -10.58
N ARG A 441 5.44 1.09 -11.57
CA ARG A 441 6.51 0.86 -12.55
C ARG A 441 6.29 -0.43 -13.37
N GLY A 442 5.04 -0.66 -13.78
CA GLY A 442 4.59 -1.82 -14.57
C GLY A 442 5.56 -2.17 -15.70
N ALA A 443 6.20 -3.33 -15.62
CA ALA A 443 7.22 -3.75 -16.56
C ALA A 443 6.67 -3.92 -17.99
N THR A 444 5.50 -4.55 -18.13
CA THR A 444 4.83 -4.78 -19.41
C THR A 444 4.30 -3.48 -20.00
N SER A 445 3.59 -2.66 -19.21
CA SER A 445 3.07 -1.36 -19.67
C SER A 445 4.18 -0.39 -20.07
N ALA A 446 5.32 -0.42 -19.36
CA ALA A 446 6.48 0.41 -19.69
C ALA A 446 7.14 0.00 -21.02
N MET A 447 6.93 -1.22 -21.53
CA MET A 447 7.44 -1.60 -22.86
C MET A 447 6.69 -0.90 -24.00
N GLU A 448 5.48 -0.40 -23.75
CA GLU A 448 4.66 0.26 -24.79
C GLU A 448 5.13 1.69 -25.08
N ASP A 449 5.58 2.43 -24.05
CA ASP A 449 5.92 3.85 -24.15
C ASP A 449 7.27 4.24 -23.50
N ASN A 450 8.00 3.29 -22.91
CA ASN A 450 9.27 3.48 -22.20
C ASN A 450 9.17 4.41 -20.96
N ASN A 451 7.97 4.60 -20.40
CA ASN A 451 7.74 5.39 -19.20
C ASN A 451 7.55 4.52 -17.95
N THR A 452 8.11 4.97 -16.83
CA THR A 452 7.93 4.34 -15.51
C THR A 452 6.68 4.83 -14.76
N TRP A 453 6.04 5.88 -15.29
CA TRP A 453 4.80 6.49 -14.81
C TRP A 453 3.69 6.26 -15.85
N GLY A 454 2.43 6.32 -15.42
CA GLY A 454 1.29 5.85 -16.22
C GLY A 454 0.04 5.62 -15.36
N PRO A 455 -1.19 5.68 -15.88
CA PRO A 455 -2.38 5.46 -15.05
C PRO A 455 -2.94 4.05 -15.07
N GLU A 456 -2.24 3.13 -15.69
CA GLU A 456 -2.71 1.78 -15.89
C GLU A 456 -3.03 1.16 -14.53
N ASP A 457 -4.22 0.58 -14.47
CA ASP A 457 -4.65 -0.35 -13.44
C ASP A 457 -4.15 -1.76 -13.78
N GLY A 458 -4.15 -2.68 -12.82
CA GLY A 458 -3.81 -4.08 -13.04
C GLY A 458 -2.79 -4.63 -12.05
N ASP A 459 -2.01 -5.61 -12.49
CA ASP A 459 -0.99 -6.25 -11.66
C ASP A 459 -0.01 -5.24 -11.08
N LEU A 460 0.36 -5.42 -9.80
CA LEU A 460 1.15 -4.46 -9.04
C LEU A 460 2.47 -4.07 -9.72
N ARG A 461 3.14 -4.99 -10.43
CA ARG A 461 4.51 -4.82 -10.95
C ARG A 461 4.63 -5.02 -12.45
N GLU A 462 3.66 -5.68 -13.09
CA GLU A 462 3.65 -5.90 -14.53
C GLU A 462 2.88 -4.82 -15.29
N THR A 463 1.75 -4.35 -14.76
CA THR A 463 0.85 -3.44 -15.50
C THR A 463 0.66 -2.11 -14.80
N ALA A 464 0.48 -2.11 -13.48
CA ALA A 464 0.10 -0.91 -12.77
C ALA A 464 1.19 0.16 -12.81
N ARG A 465 0.79 1.39 -13.06
CA ARG A 465 1.64 2.57 -12.98
C ARG A 465 0.94 3.65 -12.15
N PHE A 466 1.76 4.55 -11.59
CA PHE A 466 1.29 5.76 -10.91
C PHE A 466 1.89 6.99 -11.58
N GLY A 467 1.33 8.16 -11.31
CA GLY A 467 1.80 9.44 -11.84
C GLY A 467 2.72 10.17 -10.87
N SER A 468 2.28 10.36 -9.63
CA SER A 468 3.12 10.81 -8.51
C SER A 468 2.38 10.55 -7.19
N PRO A 469 2.46 9.34 -6.61
CA PRO A 469 1.68 9.00 -5.42
C PRO A 469 2.17 9.79 -4.20
N THR A 470 1.25 10.31 -3.38
CA THR A 470 1.57 11.11 -2.18
C THR A 470 0.90 10.60 -0.92
N GLY A 471 -0.43 10.59 -0.91
CA GLY A 471 -1.24 10.12 0.21
C GLY A 471 -1.36 8.60 0.21
N ILE A 472 -1.33 7.98 1.39
CA ILE A 472 -1.56 6.54 1.56
C ILE A 472 -2.29 6.25 2.86
N ALA A 473 -3.30 5.38 2.80
CA ALA A 473 -4.02 4.84 3.94
C ALA A 473 -4.33 3.35 3.73
N TYR A 474 -4.59 2.60 4.79
CA TYR A 474 -4.91 1.17 4.74
C TYR A 474 -6.10 0.85 5.64
N ASP A 475 -7.12 0.19 5.09
CA ASP A 475 -8.25 -0.34 5.85
C ASP A 475 -7.99 -1.82 6.18
N GLU A 476 -7.67 -2.11 7.44
CA GLU A 476 -7.41 -3.48 7.91
C GLU A 476 -8.64 -4.39 7.78
N ARG A 477 -9.87 -3.86 7.70
CA ARG A 477 -11.11 -4.67 7.61
C ARG A 477 -11.29 -5.29 6.23
N THR A 478 -10.85 -4.57 5.20
CA THR A 478 -11.01 -4.92 3.79
C THR A 478 -9.68 -5.21 3.10
N GLU A 479 -8.57 -5.14 3.85
CA GLU A 479 -7.20 -5.29 3.38
C GLU A 479 -6.88 -4.39 2.16
N THR A 480 -7.46 -3.19 2.13
CA THR A 480 -7.37 -2.27 0.99
C THR A 480 -6.48 -1.08 1.29
N PHE A 481 -5.49 -0.84 0.43
CA PHE A 481 -4.76 0.42 0.42
C PHE A 481 -5.54 1.45 -0.40
N TYR A 482 -5.56 2.69 0.05
CA TYR A 482 -5.99 3.87 -0.69
C TYR A 482 -4.78 4.75 -0.95
N ILE A 483 -4.55 5.12 -2.20
CA ILE A 483 -3.38 5.88 -2.64
C ILE A 483 -3.86 7.11 -3.40
N PHE A 484 -3.43 8.28 -2.98
CA PHE A 484 -3.70 9.51 -3.72
C PHE A 484 -2.62 9.69 -4.80
N ASP A 485 -2.99 9.53 -6.06
CA ASP A 485 -2.11 9.70 -7.20
C ASP A 485 -2.21 11.15 -7.74
N THR A 486 -1.30 12.01 -7.26
CA THR A 486 -1.39 13.46 -7.43
C THR A 486 -1.38 13.91 -8.88
N TYR A 487 -0.50 13.33 -9.70
CA TYR A 487 -0.39 13.77 -11.10
C TYR A 487 -1.66 13.43 -11.88
N TYR A 488 -2.29 12.30 -11.56
CA TYR A 488 -3.52 11.86 -12.21
C TYR A 488 -4.79 12.26 -11.50
N LYS A 489 -4.70 12.94 -10.35
CA LYS A 489 -5.83 13.50 -9.62
C LYS A 489 -6.87 12.42 -9.31
N THR A 490 -6.39 11.28 -8.84
CA THR A 490 -7.21 10.10 -8.59
C THR A 490 -6.90 9.49 -7.24
N VAL A 491 -7.90 8.85 -6.66
CA VAL A 491 -7.70 7.90 -5.56
C VAL A 491 -7.66 6.51 -6.18
N ARG A 492 -6.52 5.85 -6.02
CA ARG A 492 -6.26 4.47 -6.46
C ARG A 492 -6.45 3.54 -5.26
N THR A 493 -6.82 2.29 -5.52
CA THR A 493 -6.81 1.23 -4.51
C THR A 493 -5.81 0.16 -4.86
N ILE A 494 -5.20 -0.47 -3.84
CA ILE A 494 -4.58 -1.79 -3.98
C ILE A 494 -5.38 -2.75 -3.12
N SER A 495 -6.12 -3.65 -3.75
CA SER A 495 -7.05 -4.56 -3.10
C SER A 495 -7.07 -5.91 -3.81
N ARG A 496 -7.64 -6.92 -3.13
CA ARG A 496 -7.91 -8.23 -3.72
C ARG A 496 -9.23 -8.24 -4.46
#